data_AF-A0A929VD27-F1
#
_entry.id   AF-A0A929VD27-F1
#
_cell.length_a   1.000
_cell.length_b   1.000
_cell.length_c   1.000
_cell.angle_alpha   90.00
_cell.angle_beta   90.00
_cell.angle_gamma   90.00
#
_symmetry.space_group_name_H-M   'P 1'
#
loop_
_entity.id
_entity.type
_entity.pdbx_description
1 polymer ?
#
loop_
_entity_poly.entity_id
_entity_poly.type
_entity_poly.pdbx_seq_one_letter_code
_entity_poly.pdbx_strand_id
1 'polypeptide(L)'
;MALEFIKMLAQQTPETVIEVLLFAISKELIIKQTTQLENLAGIACIAALFATRKFLFFKSDETERIVMRASSTVASANRLADVHIPASADATLGEVVADAVVKSGHTISIGALAEFEDCALRVDSIHDKKITRVEIISFQRQEEN
;
A
#
# COMPACT_ATOMS: atom_id res chain seq x y z
N MET A 1 -12.09 -23.21 -16.66
CA MET A 1 -11.16 -22.75 -17.73
C MET A 1 -10.79 -21.27 -17.60
N ALA A 2 -11.65 -20.29 -17.91
CA ALA A 2 -11.26 -18.86 -17.83
C ALA A 2 -10.87 -18.41 -16.41
N LEU A 3 -11.57 -18.89 -15.38
CA LEU A 3 -11.29 -18.54 -13.99
C LEU A 3 -9.96 -19.10 -13.47
N GLU A 4 -9.53 -20.28 -13.94
CA GLU A 4 -8.23 -20.86 -13.59
C GLU A 4 -7.08 -20.10 -14.25
N PHE A 5 -7.28 -19.67 -15.50
CA PHE A 5 -6.32 -18.82 -16.21
C PHE A 5 -6.17 -17.46 -15.52
N ILE A 6 -7.27 -16.82 -15.13
CA ILE A 6 -7.27 -15.56 -14.34
C ILE A 6 -6.52 -15.74 -13.01
N LYS A 7 -6.71 -16.88 -12.34
CA LYS A 7 -6.04 -17.20 -11.07
C LYS A 7 -4.54 -17.46 -11.24
N MET A 8 -4.11 -18.02 -12.38
CA MET A 8 -2.68 -18.19 -12.72
C MET A 8 -2.03 -16.88 -13.16
N LEU A 9 -2.76 -16.00 -13.84
CA LEU A 9 -2.32 -14.67 -14.22
C LEU A 9 -2.16 -13.72 -13.02
N ALA A 10 -3.03 -13.83 -12.02
CA ALA A 10 -2.97 -13.01 -10.81
C ALA A 10 -1.76 -13.29 -9.90
N GLN A 11 -1.05 -14.41 -10.10
CA GLN A 11 0.12 -14.80 -9.29
C GLN A 11 1.47 -14.40 -9.91
N GLN A 12 1.52 -14.10 -11.21
CA GLN A 12 2.68 -13.51 -11.87
C GLN A 12 2.47 -12.00 -11.90
N THR A 13 3.52 -11.20 -11.73
CA THR A 13 3.46 -9.75 -11.54
C THR A 13 2.37 -9.12 -12.44
N PRO A 14 1.30 -8.55 -11.86
CA PRO A 14 0.08 -8.18 -12.60
C PRO A 14 0.33 -7.19 -13.75
N GLU A 15 1.50 -6.55 -13.77
CA GLU A 15 1.99 -5.73 -14.87
C GLU A 15 2.12 -6.47 -16.21
N THR A 16 2.77 -7.64 -16.24
CA THR A 16 3.09 -8.33 -17.50
C THR A 16 1.84 -8.91 -18.17
N VAL A 17 0.88 -9.36 -17.37
CA VAL A 17 -0.40 -9.89 -17.86
C VAL A 17 -1.22 -8.80 -18.57
N ILE A 18 -1.29 -7.62 -17.96
CA ILE A 18 -2.04 -6.49 -18.50
C ILE A 18 -1.42 -6.03 -19.82
N GLU A 19 -0.09 -6.02 -19.91
CA GLU A 19 0.63 -5.65 -21.14
C GLU A 19 0.34 -6.63 -22.28
N VAL A 20 0.34 -7.94 -22.02
CA VAL A 20 0.04 -8.98 -23.01
C VAL A 20 -1.43 -8.98 -23.43
N LEU A 21 -2.36 -8.75 -22.49
CA LEU A 21 -3.79 -8.61 -22.79
C LEU A 21 -4.07 -7.35 -23.62
N LEU A 22 -3.44 -6.23 -23.28
CA LEU A 22 -3.58 -4.97 -24.02
C LEU A 22 -3.02 -5.11 -25.44
N PHE A 23 -1.88 -5.80 -25.60
CA PHE A 23 -1.30 -6.09 -26.91
C PHE A 23 -2.21 -7.00 -27.74
N ALA A 24 -2.82 -8.02 -27.13
CA ALA A 24 -3.77 -8.91 -27.79
C ALA A 24 -5.03 -8.15 -28.26
N ILE A 25 -5.61 -7.32 -27.40
CA ILE A 25 -6.79 -6.50 -27.73
C ILE A 25 -6.45 -5.47 -28.81
N SER A 26 -5.29 -4.82 -28.73
CA SER A 26 -4.83 -3.84 -29.73
C SER A 26 -4.64 -4.49 -31.11
N LYS A 27 -4.07 -5.70 -31.15
CA LYS A 27 -3.91 -6.46 -32.40
C LYS A 27 -5.25 -6.89 -33.00
N GLU A 28 -6.22 -7.29 -32.18
CA GLU A 28 -7.58 -7.60 -32.66
C GLU A 28 -8.33 -6.36 -33.17
N LEU A 29 -8.15 -5.20 -32.52
CA LEU A 29 -8.73 -3.91 -32.96
C LEU A 29 -8.21 -3.46 -34.33
N ILE A 30 -6.93 -3.70 -34.63
CA ILE A 30 -6.31 -3.36 -35.93
C ILE A 30 -6.82 -4.27 -37.07
N ILE A 31 -7.19 -5.52 -36.78
CA ILE A 31 -7.55 -6.53 -37.79
C ILE A 31 -9.01 -6.38 -38.30
N LYS A 32 -9.91 -5.81 -37.48
CA LYS A 32 -11.29 -5.55 -37.91
C LYS A 32 -11.42 -4.11 -38.39
N GLN A 33 -11.62 -3.91 -39.69
CA GLN A 33 -12.03 -2.62 -40.24
C GLN A 33 -13.38 -2.20 -39.66
N THR A 34 -13.32 -1.50 -38.54
CA THR A 34 -14.44 -0.88 -37.84
C THR A 34 -14.21 0.63 -37.85
N THR A 35 -15.29 1.38 -37.91
CA THR A 35 -15.30 2.82 -38.23
C THR A 35 -14.43 3.61 -37.25
N GLN A 36 -13.86 4.76 -37.65
CA GLN A 36 -12.96 5.59 -36.83
C GLN A 36 -13.45 5.85 -35.38
N LEU A 37 -14.77 5.81 -35.14
CA LEU A 37 -15.42 5.91 -33.84
C LEU A 37 -15.18 4.69 -32.92
N GLU A 38 -15.15 3.47 -33.43
CA GLU A 38 -14.91 2.26 -32.63
C GLU A 38 -13.45 2.20 -32.15
N ASN A 39 -12.50 2.64 -32.97
CA ASN A 39 -11.11 2.85 -32.54
C ASN A 39 -11.01 3.90 -31.43
N LEU A 40 -11.72 5.03 -31.56
CA LEU A 40 -11.73 6.08 -30.54
C LEU A 40 -12.33 5.58 -29.22
N ALA A 41 -13.41 4.80 -29.29
CA ALA A 41 -14.05 4.16 -28.13
C ALA A 41 -13.12 3.13 -27.48
N GLY A 42 -12.38 2.35 -28.27
CA GLY A 42 -11.34 1.45 -27.78
C GLY A 42 -10.23 2.19 -27.02
N ILE A 43 -9.72 3.29 -27.60
CA ILE A 43 -8.72 4.15 -26.94
C ILE A 43 -9.27 4.77 -25.65
N ALA A 44 -10.53 5.23 -25.66
CA ALA A 44 -11.19 5.79 -24.47
C ALA A 44 -11.37 4.75 -23.36
N CYS A 45 -11.75 3.51 -23.71
CA CYS A 45 -11.82 2.40 -22.76
C CYS A 45 -10.45 2.06 -22.17
N ILE A 46 -9.39 2.01 -22.99
CA ILE A 46 -8.03 1.79 -22.51
C ILE A 46 -7.60 2.93 -21.58
N ALA A 47 -7.85 4.18 -21.96
CA ALA A 47 -7.57 5.35 -21.12
C ALA A 47 -8.33 5.30 -19.79
N ALA A 48 -9.60 4.89 -19.79
CA ALA A 48 -10.39 4.68 -18.58
C ALA A 48 -9.84 3.55 -17.71
N LEU A 49 -9.40 2.43 -18.31
CA LEU A 49 -8.75 1.35 -17.57
C LEU A 49 -7.43 1.81 -16.93
N PHE A 50 -6.60 2.56 -17.66
CA PHE A 50 -5.40 3.19 -17.12
C PHE A 50 -5.73 4.19 -16.01
N ALA A 51 -6.82 4.95 -16.14
CA ALA A 51 -7.29 5.86 -15.11
C ALA A 51 -7.75 5.09 -13.86
N THR A 52 -8.52 4.00 -13.99
CA THR A 52 -8.91 3.15 -12.86
C THR A 52 -7.70 2.46 -12.22
N ARG A 53 -6.71 2.05 -13.02
CA ARG A 53 -5.45 1.52 -12.52
C ARG A 53 -4.72 2.59 -11.73
N LYS A 54 -4.52 3.78 -12.29
CA LYS A 54 -3.90 4.91 -11.61
C LYS A 54 -4.65 5.21 -10.31
N PHE A 55 -5.99 5.28 -10.33
CA PHE A 55 -6.80 5.60 -9.16
C PHE A 55 -6.72 4.54 -8.04
N LEU A 56 -6.68 3.25 -8.39
CA LEU A 56 -6.59 2.16 -7.41
C LEU A 56 -5.17 2.01 -6.82
N PHE A 57 -4.13 2.19 -7.64
CA PHE A 57 -2.74 2.19 -7.18
C PHE A 57 -2.42 3.47 -6.39
N PHE A 58 -2.93 4.63 -6.79
CA PHE A 58 -2.79 5.88 -6.02
C PHE A 58 -3.48 5.77 -4.65
N LYS A 59 -4.63 5.08 -4.56
CA LYS A 59 -5.28 4.74 -3.28
C LYS A 59 -4.46 3.82 -2.36
N SER A 60 -3.48 3.07 -2.89
CA SER A 60 -2.60 2.20 -2.11
C SER A 60 -1.22 2.81 -1.84
N ASP A 61 -0.87 3.86 -2.59
CA ASP A 61 0.41 4.58 -2.50
C ASP A 61 0.31 5.84 -1.62
N GLU A 62 -0.90 6.35 -1.35
CA GLU A 62 -1.14 7.44 -0.40
C GLU A 62 -1.13 6.94 1.05
N THR A 63 -0.10 6.15 1.38
CA THR A 63 0.21 5.76 2.74
C THR A 63 1.69 6.02 2.87
N GLU A 64 2.05 7.16 3.45
CA GLU A 64 3.45 7.51 3.62
C GLU A 64 4.05 6.53 4.63
N ARG A 65 4.98 5.70 4.15
CA ARG A 65 5.67 4.71 4.98
C ARG A 65 7.05 5.22 5.33
N ILE A 66 7.26 5.49 6.61
CA ILE A 66 8.56 5.93 7.13
C ILE A 66 9.10 4.86 8.05
N VAL A 67 10.25 4.28 7.70
CA VAL A 67 10.95 3.34 8.58
C VAL A 67 11.90 4.10 9.49
N MET A 68 11.70 3.96 10.80
CA MET A 68 12.53 4.58 11.83
C MET A 68 13.20 3.53 12.72
N ARG A 69 14.23 3.95 13.44
CA ARG A 69 14.81 3.11 14.49
C ARG A 69 13.84 3.01 15.65
N ALA A 70 13.73 1.83 16.26
CA ALA A 70 12.88 1.63 17.42
C ALA A 70 13.31 2.50 18.62
N SER A 71 14.57 2.89 18.69
CA SER A 71 15.12 3.78 19.73
C SER A 71 14.80 5.26 19.50
N SER A 72 14.17 5.63 18.38
CA SER A 72 13.74 7.01 18.13
C SER A 72 12.58 7.37 19.06
N THR A 73 12.56 8.62 19.52
CA THR A 73 11.50 9.12 20.39
C THR A 73 10.22 9.40 19.60
N VAL A 74 9.07 9.31 20.28
CA VAL A 74 7.76 9.68 19.72
C VAL A 74 7.76 11.12 19.22
N ALA A 75 8.44 12.05 19.91
CA ALA A 75 8.57 13.43 19.45
C ALA A 75 9.20 13.57 18.07
N SER A 76 10.27 12.81 17.80
CA SER A 76 10.92 12.81 16.47
C SER A 76 10.07 12.13 15.41
N ALA A 77 9.36 11.06 15.78
CA ALA A 77 8.46 10.37 14.87
C ALA A 77 7.28 11.24 14.44
N ASN A 78 6.60 11.87 15.40
CA ASN A 78 5.49 12.79 15.16
C ASN A 78 5.91 13.96 14.26
N ARG A 79 7.12 14.51 14.48
CA ARG A 79 7.66 15.60 13.65
C ARG A 79 8.07 15.18 12.25
N LEU A 80 8.60 13.95 12.09
CA LEU A 80 9.14 13.49 10.81
C LEU A 80 8.06 12.92 9.89
N ALA A 81 7.08 12.22 10.47
CA ALA A 81 5.99 11.58 9.73
C ALA A 81 4.70 12.41 9.73
N ASP A 82 4.70 13.59 10.36
CA ASP A 82 3.54 14.48 10.50
C ASP A 82 2.32 13.76 11.10
N VAL A 83 2.55 12.91 12.11
CA VAL A 83 1.52 12.09 12.78
C VAL A 83 1.38 12.46 14.25
N HIS A 84 0.23 12.16 14.84
CA HIS A 84 0.00 12.30 16.28
C HIS A 84 -0.12 10.93 16.95
N ILE A 85 1.00 10.41 17.46
CA ILE A 85 0.98 9.19 18.29
C ILE A 85 0.60 9.59 19.73
N PRO A 86 -0.47 9.03 20.32
CA PRO A 86 -0.95 9.33 21.67
C PRO A 86 -0.09 8.63 22.74
N ALA A 87 1.21 8.92 22.76
CA ALA A 87 2.17 8.39 23.72
C ALA A 87 3.09 9.51 24.25
N SER A 88 3.79 9.22 25.34
CA SER A 88 4.74 10.18 25.92
C SER A 88 5.81 10.57 24.90
N ALA A 89 6.06 11.87 24.75
CA ALA A 89 7.02 12.41 23.77
C ALA A 89 8.45 11.86 23.94
N ASP A 90 8.83 11.54 25.19
CA ASP A 90 10.13 10.97 25.55
C ASP A 90 10.20 9.44 25.42
N ALA A 91 9.07 8.76 25.22
CA ALA A 91 9.05 7.31 25.03
C ALA A 91 9.62 6.94 23.65
N THR A 92 10.20 5.75 23.57
CA THR A 92 10.71 5.24 22.29
C THR A 92 9.62 4.56 21.47
N LEU A 93 9.73 4.60 20.14
CA LEU A 93 8.81 3.92 19.24
C LEU A 93 8.72 2.42 19.54
N GLY A 94 9.84 1.80 19.92
CA GLY A 94 9.92 0.39 20.31
C GLY A 94 9.10 0.07 21.56
N GLU A 95 9.12 0.94 22.57
CA GLU A 95 8.30 0.76 23.78
C GLU A 95 6.82 0.96 23.50
N VAL A 96 6.47 2.00 22.73
CA VAL A 96 5.07 2.30 22.40
C VAL A 96 4.44 1.20 21.56
N VAL A 97 5.15 0.71 20.53
CA VAL A 97 4.63 -0.41 19.71
C VAL A 97 4.55 -1.69 20.53
N ALA A 98 5.52 -1.97 21.41
CA ALA A 98 5.48 -3.14 22.27
C ALA A 98 4.29 -3.10 23.24
N ASP A 99 4.07 -1.96 23.90
CA ASP A 99 2.94 -1.75 24.82
C ASP A 99 1.59 -1.87 24.08
N ALA A 100 1.45 -1.23 22.92
CA ALA A 100 0.23 -1.27 22.13
C ALA A 100 -0.09 -2.67 21.59
N VAL A 101 0.91 -3.41 21.08
CA VAL A 101 0.73 -4.79 20.60
C VAL A 101 0.30 -5.72 21.75
N VAL A 102 0.88 -5.55 22.94
CA VAL A 102 0.52 -6.33 24.13
C VAL A 102 -0.89 -5.99 24.62
N LYS A 103 -1.28 -4.70 24.61
CA LYS A 103 -2.66 -4.28 24.93
C LYS A 103 -3.69 -4.88 23.97
N SER A 104 -3.33 -5.04 22.70
CA SER A 104 -4.14 -5.72 21.69
C SER A 104 -4.15 -7.25 21.84
N GLY A 105 -3.50 -7.83 22.86
CA GLY A 105 -3.46 -9.26 23.12
C GLY A 105 -2.57 -10.07 22.16
N HIS A 106 -1.73 -9.39 21.38
CA HIS A 106 -0.85 -10.01 20.40
C HIS A 106 0.57 -10.15 20.96
N THR A 107 1.30 -11.16 20.48
CA THR A 107 2.72 -11.34 20.81
C THR A 107 3.58 -10.47 19.90
N ILE A 108 4.64 -9.88 20.44
CA ILE A 108 5.59 -9.08 19.67
C ILE A 108 6.36 -9.98 18.69
N SER A 109 6.06 -9.84 17.40
CA SER A 109 6.75 -10.51 16.29
C SER A 109 6.99 -9.55 15.13
N ILE A 110 7.85 -9.93 14.18
CA ILE A 110 8.01 -9.17 12.94
C ILE A 110 6.65 -9.12 12.23
N GLY A 111 6.25 -7.92 11.80
CA GLY A 111 4.94 -7.64 11.24
C GLY A 111 3.83 -7.36 12.25
N ALA A 112 4.12 -7.38 13.57
CA ALA A 112 3.15 -6.96 14.57
C ALA A 112 2.75 -5.50 14.33
N LEU A 113 1.44 -5.24 14.38
CA LEU A 113 0.82 -3.97 14.02
C LEU A 113 0.13 -3.38 15.25
N ALA A 114 0.41 -2.11 15.53
CA ALA A 114 -0.33 -1.29 16.46
C ALA A 114 -1.03 -0.18 15.68
N GLU A 115 -2.36 -0.21 15.62
CA GLU A 115 -3.16 0.80 14.95
C GLU A 115 -3.51 1.94 15.92
N PHE A 116 -3.32 3.17 15.45
CA PHE A 116 -3.74 4.41 16.10
C PHE A 116 -4.72 5.14 15.17
N GLU A 117 -5.24 6.28 15.61
CA GLU A 117 -6.28 7.03 14.91
C GLU A 117 -5.81 7.56 13.54
N ASP A 118 -4.60 8.13 13.48
CA ASP A 118 -4.04 8.73 12.25
C ASP A 118 -2.84 7.97 11.66
N CYS A 119 -2.38 6.92 12.33
CA CYS A 119 -1.23 6.13 11.86
C CYS A 119 -1.24 4.70 12.40
N ALA A 120 -0.49 3.80 11.78
CA ALA A 120 -0.18 2.49 12.32
C ALA A 120 1.33 2.31 12.45
N LEU A 121 1.76 1.68 13.55
CA LEU A 121 3.14 1.28 13.79
C LEU A 121 3.28 -0.21 13.50
N ARG A 122 4.17 -0.57 12.59
CA ARG A 122 4.48 -1.96 12.24
C ARG A 122 5.91 -2.31 12.63
N VAL A 123 6.11 -3.47 13.25
CA VAL A 123 7.46 -3.97 13.55
C VAL A 123 8.11 -4.48 12.27
N ASP A 124 9.09 -3.74 11.74
CA ASP A 124 9.83 -4.11 10.53
C ASP A 124 10.91 -5.16 10.82
N SER A 125 11.66 -5.01 11.92
CA SER A 125 12.78 -5.90 12.23
C SER A 125 13.01 -6.05 13.72
N ILE A 126 13.25 -7.28 14.16
CA ILE A 126 13.63 -7.65 15.52
C ILE A 126 15.02 -8.28 15.49
N HIS A 127 15.89 -7.85 16.40
CA HIS A 127 17.21 -8.43 16.59
C HIS A 127 17.44 -8.69 18.09
N ASP A 128 17.91 -9.88 18.45
CA ASP A 128 18.18 -10.24 19.86
C ASP A 128 16.99 -9.97 20.81
N LYS A 129 15.76 -10.33 20.38
CA LYS A 129 14.49 -10.06 21.07
C LYS A 129 14.18 -8.57 21.31
N LYS A 130 14.94 -7.65 20.71
CA LYS A 130 14.69 -6.20 20.74
C LYS A 130 14.22 -5.72 19.38
N ILE A 131 13.17 -4.90 19.40
CA ILE A 131 12.70 -4.22 18.19
C ILE A 131 13.80 -3.26 17.75
N THR A 132 14.25 -3.38 16.50
CA THR A 132 15.34 -2.55 15.96
C THR A 132 14.79 -1.50 14.99
N ARG A 133 13.79 -1.87 14.19
CA ARG A 133 13.13 -0.98 13.24
C ARG A 133 11.61 -1.05 13.37
N VAL A 134 10.98 0.11 13.26
CA VAL A 134 9.53 0.29 13.28
C VAL A 134 9.18 1.09 12.03
N GLU A 135 8.22 0.60 11.28
CA GLU A 135 7.62 1.31 10.15
C GLU A 135 6.38 2.06 10.64
N ILE A 136 6.32 3.35 10.31
CA ILE A 136 5.17 4.21 10.55
C ILE A 136 4.41 4.28 9.25
N ILE A 137 3.12 3.99 9.32
CA ILE A 137 2.18 3.96 8.21
C ILE A 137 1.19 5.09 8.50
N SER A 138 1.33 6.25 7.86
CA SER A 138 0.37 7.35 8.07
C SER A 138 -0.88 7.10 7.22
N PHE A 139 -2.05 7.25 7.83
CA PHE A 139 -3.32 7.18 7.12
C PHE A 139 -3.73 8.59 6.71
N GLN A 140 -3.41 8.98 5.48
CA GLN A 140 -3.99 10.20 4.91
C GLN A 140 -5.49 9.93 4.67
N ARG A 141 -6.32 10.36 5.64
CA ARG A 141 -7.77 10.36 5.49
C ARG A 141 -8.12 11.49 4.51
N GLN A 142 -8.29 11.15 3.23
CA GLN A 142 -8.92 12.09 2.30
C GLN A 142 -10.33 12.40 2.81
N GLU A 143 -10.52 13.61 3.33
CA GLU A 143 -11.80 14.30 3.31
C GLU A 143 -12.20 14.47 1.84
N GLU A 144 -13.10 13.62 1.34
CA GLU A 144 -13.88 13.92 0.14
C GLU A 144 -14.77 15.13 0.42
N ASN A 145 -14.58 16.21 -0.33
CA ASN A 145 -15.60 17.23 -0.57
C ASN A 145 -15.69 17.54 -2.07
#